data_AF-A0AAU3SI02-F1
#
_entry.id   AF-A0AAU3SI02-F1
#
_cell.length_a   1.000
_cell.length_b   1.000
_cell.length_c   1.000
_cell.angle_alpha   90.00
_cell.angle_beta   90.00
_cell.angle_gamma   90.00
#
_symmetry.space_group_name_H-M   'P 1'
#
loop_
_entity.id
_entity.type
_entity.pdbx_description
1 polymer ?
#
loop_
_entity_poly.entity_id
_entity_poly.type
_entity_poly.pdbx_seq_one_letter_code
_entity_poly.pdbx_strand_id
1 'polypeptide(L)'
;MSKAAQNSRRVFTGVDSAGAVPVEYRFSHARNGNRHLVVVFANRYAPGEWGWANGKLDLLRSNILWIRDLFDGANTYYLCKGMDFSLEQSVAGLISRVMHALSLSPDQVTMFGSSKGGSAALFYGLKYGFRNIVASVPQFRIGTRVKEGNPDAVRVMMGEATEQNVRILDSVLPDLVHSGANRSANIYLISSPQDEQYASQVEPFIRLFQGHENFNFVYNDSPLITDHGKVTLRNLPTMIGLLNLLVEGISPRFGMVRNGYEEPERDKSAIEAYLAQTSLVQSSEAFPKPVVLSPAPEDRVPANTVRFTGTALGAVRVSFWQDGKHKGSAPVAADGTWVWERSSPWPKGRHVVRLFAADANNYQTERTEVVFTAVEHASEPLPEYVPAPAPLPRPAQPLALSVTAPVAHQQVQGPAVGFAGYAPGAVRVDFQEGGVTLGTCDVRADGSWVWESGWAWNEGDHFVEAIAVDAVGNASPWTAVPFTSVNGYTVPTQQGNYFNSRY
;
A
#
# COMPACT_ATOMS: atom_id res chain seq x y z
N MET A 1 5.68 5.62 11.84
CA MET A 1 6.60 4.45 11.88
C MET A 1 6.32 3.59 10.65
N SER A 2 7.29 3.40 9.77
CA SER A 2 7.09 2.71 8.49
C SER A 2 6.96 1.20 8.70
N LYS A 3 5.94 0.61 8.07
CA LYS A 3 5.58 -0.82 8.08
C LYS A 3 6.59 -1.73 7.33
N ALA A 4 7.80 -1.22 7.03
CA ALA A 4 8.75 -1.86 6.13
C ALA A 4 9.61 -2.96 6.82
N ALA A 5 9.57 -3.07 8.15
CA ALA A 5 10.42 -4.02 8.89
C ALA A 5 9.80 -5.42 9.12
N GLN A 6 8.58 -5.70 8.62
CA GLN A 6 7.84 -6.93 8.99
C GLN A 6 8.15 -8.19 8.16
N ASN A 7 9.00 -8.12 7.13
CA ASN A 7 9.19 -9.23 6.19
C ASN A 7 10.51 -10.01 6.33
N SER A 8 11.41 -9.66 7.24
CA SER A 8 12.64 -10.42 7.44
C SER A 8 12.37 -11.67 8.30
N ARG A 9 12.92 -12.80 7.88
CA ARG A 9 12.82 -14.03 8.67
C ARG A 9 13.73 -13.92 9.91
N ARG A 10 13.32 -14.51 11.04
CA ARG A 10 14.25 -14.71 12.17
C ARG A 10 15.33 -15.70 11.74
N VAL A 11 16.58 -15.32 11.95
CA VAL A 11 17.76 -16.14 11.61
C VAL A 11 18.54 -16.47 12.88
N PHE A 12 18.86 -17.75 13.04
CA PHE A 12 19.75 -18.28 14.06
C PHE A 12 21.12 -18.52 13.42
N THR A 13 22.20 -18.27 14.17
CA THR A 13 23.57 -18.59 13.74
C THR A 13 24.16 -19.54 14.78
N GLY A 14 24.91 -20.54 14.34
CA GLY A 14 25.53 -21.52 15.22
C GLY A 14 26.74 -22.20 14.58
N VAL A 15 27.42 -22.99 15.40
CA VAL A 15 28.50 -23.89 15.00
C VAL A 15 28.12 -25.28 15.47
N ASP A 16 28.09 -26.25 14.57
CA ASP A 16 27.96 -27.65 14.93
C ASP A 16 29.35 -28.26 15.05
N SER A 17 29.68 -28.76 16.24
CA SER A 17 30.98 -29.38 16.54
C SER A 17 30.83 -30.87 16.87
N ALA A 18 29.78 -31.52 16.38
CA ALA A 18 29.56 -32.95 16.61
C ALA A 18 30.35 -33.85 15.64
N GLY A 19 30.83 -33.29 14.51
CA GLY A 19 31.72 -33.96 13.58
C GLY A 19 33.20 -33.74 13.88
N ALA A 20 34.07 -34.31 13.04
CA ALA A 20 35.52 -34.12 13.13
C ALA A 20 35.95 -32.67 12.85
N VAL A 21 35.17 -31.94 12.04
CA VAL A 21 35.41 -30.54 11.71
C VAL A 21 34.19 -29.71 12.10
N PRO A 22 34.34 -28.63 12.91
CA PRO A 22 33.23 -27.75 13.24
C PRO A 22 32.66 -27.05 12.01
N VAL A 23 31.34 -27.04 11.86
CA VAL A 23 30.63 -26.47 10.70
C VAL A 23 29.78 -25.28 11.12
N GLU A 24 30.08 -24.11 10.58
CA GLU A 24 29.28 -22.90 10.76
C GLU A 24 27.98 -22.96 9.94
N TYR A 25 26.85 -22.66 10.58
CA TYR A 25 25.54 -22.65 9.94
C TYR A 25 24.68 -21.45 10.34
N ARG A 26 23.74 -21.11 9.45
CA ARG A 26 22.57 -20.29 9.77
C ARG A 26 21.31 -21.08 9.54
N PHE A 27 20.29 -20.80 10.33
CA PHE A 27 19.00 -21.48 10.23
C PHE A 27 17.85 -20.50 10.33
N SER A 28 16.75 -20.77 9.61
CA SER A 28 15.50 -20.04 9.75
C SER A 28 14.31 -20.97 9.61
N HIS A 29 13.40 -20.93 10.59
CA HIS A 29 12.19 -21.74 10.59
C HIS A 29 11.24 -21.38 9.44
N ALA A 30 10.56 -22.40 8.92
CA ALA A 30 9.43 -22.26 8.02
C ALA A 30 8.38 -21.27 8.54
N ARG A 31 7.79 -20.48 7.63
CA ARG A 31 6.61 -19.67 7.96
C ARG A 31 5.39 -20.59 8.01
N ASN A 32 4.60 -20.47 9.07
CA ASN A 32 3.34 -21.22 9.24
C ASN A 32 3.51 -22.74 9.14
N GLY A 33 4.65 -23.30 9.58
CA GLY A 33 4.82 -24.74 9.80
C GLY A 33 4.99 -25.62 8.55
N ASN A 34 5.38 -25.08 7.39
CA ASN A 34 5.71 -25.92 6.21
C ASN A 34 6.81 -26.95 6.56
N ARG A 35 6.58 -28.21 6.20
CA ARG A 35 7.44 -29.36 6.50
C ARG A 35 8.39 -29.68 5.35
N HIS A 36 9.17 -28.68 4.96
CA HIS A 36 10.25 -28.83 3.97
C HIS A 36 11.51 -28.14 4.47
N LEU A 37 12.67 -28.67 4.10
CA LEU A 37 13.98 -28.06 4.40
C LEU A 37 14.73 -27.77 3.10
N VAL A 38 15.12 -26.52 2.92
CA VAL A 38 16.06 -26.12 1.87
C VAL A 38 17.45 -25.97 2.49
N VAL A 39 18.40 -26.78 2.04
CA VAL A 39 19.81 -26.68 2.43
C VAL A 39 20.54 -25.89 1.36
N VAL A 40 21.13 -24.78 1.78
CA VAL A 40 21.77 -23.81 0.90
C VAL A 40 23.28 -23.90 1.07
N PHE A 41 23.97 -24.24 -0.01
CA PHE A 41 25.41 -24.21 -0.09
C PHE A 41 25.87 -22.85 -0.63
N ALA A 42 26.54 -22.08 0.22
CA ALA A 42 27.02 -20.74 -0.05
C ALA A 42 27.99 -20.65 -1.24
N ASN A 43 27.79 -19.62 -2.07
CA ASN A 43 28.57 -19.34 -3.27
C ASN A 43 29.64 -18.28 -2.97
N ARG A 44 30.87 -18.73 -2.74
CA ARG A 44 32.14 -17.98 -2.69
C ARG A 44 32.29 -16.88 -1.62
N TYR A 45 33.55 -16.48 -1.46
CA TYR A 45 34.14 -15.71 -0.39
C TYR A 45 33.76 -14.23 -0.46
N ALA A 46 32.85 -13.80 0.41
CA ALA A 46 32.75 -12.42 0.84
C ALA A 46 32.63 -12.41 2.38
N PRO A 47 33.42 -11.58 3.09
CA PRO A 47 33.36 -11.52 4.55
C PRO A 47 31.92 -11.25 5.04
N GLY A 48 31.38 -12.17 5.86
CA GLY A 48 30.02 -12.06 6.39
C GLY A 48 28.89 -12.55 5.46
N GLU A 49 29.20 -12.98 4.24
CA GLU A 49 28.21 -13.56 3.33
C GLU A 49 27.94 -15.03 3.63
N TRP A 50 26.67 -15.40 3.54
CA TRP A 50 26.18 -16.76 3.78
C TRP A 50 25.61 -17.42 2.52
N GLY A 51 25.86 -16.82 1.35
CA GLY A 51 25.34 -17.23 0.04
C GLY A 51 23.81 -17.33 0.01
N TRP A 52 23.14 -16.52 -0.82
CA TRP A 52 21.66 -16.48 -0.87
C TRP A 52 20.92 -16.04 0.40
N ALA A 53 21.62 -15.77 1.50
CA ALA A 53 21.07 -15.15 2.71
C ALA A 53 20.95 -13.61 2.59
N ASN A 54 20.50 -13.12 1.43
CA ASN A 54 20.36 -11.70 1.08
C ASN A 54 18.88 -11.30 0.88
N GLY A 55 17.97 -12.00 1.53
CA GLY A 55 16.52 -11.78 1.42
C GLY A 55 15.84 -12.46 0.23
N LYS A 56 16.60 -12.95 -0.77
CA LYS A 56 16.02 -13.62 -1.95
C LYS A 56 15.22 -14.88 -1.62
N LEU A 57 15.53 -15.53 -0.49
CA LEU A 57 14.83 -16.72 -0.01
C LEU A 57 13.78 -16.40 1.08
N ASP A 58 13.58 -15.13 1.43
CA ASP A 58 12.76 -14.77 2.60
C ASP A 58 11.28 -15.15 2.44
N LEU A 59 10.82 -15.17 1.19
CA LEU A 59 9.45 -15.52 0.82
C LEU A 59 9.22 -17.04 0.71
N LEU A 60 10.26 -17.88 0.69
CA LEU A 60 10.08 -19.33 0.69
C LEU A 60 9.37 -19.77 1.97
N ARG A 61 8.39 -20.68 1.87
CA ARG A 61 7.66 -21.13 3.07
C ARG A 61 8.41 -22.15 3.91
N SER A 62 9.46 -22.78 3.37
CA SER A 62 10.24 -23.87 3.99
C SER A 62 11.12 -23.43 5.15
N ASN A 63 11.66 -24.39 5.90
CA ASN A 63 12.85 -24.19 6.72
C ASN A 63 14.05 -23.96 5.80
N ILE A 64 15.03 -23.18 6.23
CA ILE A 64 16.23 -22.91 5.46
C ILE A 64 17.45 -23.09 6.35
N LEU A 65 18.38 -23.93 5.92
CA LEU A 65 19.69 -24.15 6.52
C LEU A 65 20.76 -23.65 5.55
N TRP A 66 21.50 -22.62 5.92
CA TRP A 66 22.67 -22.17 5.17
C TRP A 66 23.92 -22.75 5.82
N ILE A 67 24.79 -23.37 5.01
CA ILE A 67 26.05 -23.93 5.48
C ILE A 67 27.18 -23.08 4.90
N ARG A 68 28.03 -22.55 5.78
CA ARG A 68 29.17 -21.75 5.36
C ARG A 68 30.32 -22.67 4.97
N ASP A 69 30.97 -22.37 3.86
CA ASP A 69 32.20 -23.04 3.45
C ASP A 69 33.40 -22.17 3.77
N LEU A 70 33.78 -22.12 5.04
CA LEU A 70 34.94 -21.35 5.47
C LEU A 70 35.70 -22.15 6.52
N PHE A 71 36.69 -22.90 6.06
CA PHE A 71 37.51 -23.76 6.90
C PHE A 71 38.97 -23.31 6.75
N ASP A 72 39.61 -22.96 7.87
CA ASP A 72 40.96 -22.36 7.91
C ASP A 72 41.16 -21.19 6.94
N GLY A 73 40.14 -20.33 6.83
CA GLY A 73 40.19 -19.14 5.99
C GLY A 73 40.05 -19.39 4.49
N ALA A 74 39.69 -20.60 4.05
CA ALA A 74 39.45 -20.89 2.63
C ALA A 74 38.16 -21.69 2.40
N ASN A 75 37.75 -21.76 1.13
CA ASN A 75 36.66 -22.64 0.68
C ASN A 75 37.21 -24.04 0.42
N THR A 76 36.40 -25.05 0.72
CA THR A 76 36.75 -26.48 0.63
C THR A 76 35.84 -27.28 -0.29
N TYR A 77 34.93 -26.61 -1.01
CA TYR A 77 33.83 -27.23 -1.73
C TYR A 77 32.92 -28.09 -0.83
N TYR A 78 33.01 -27.91 0.50
CA TYR A 78 32.39 -28.79 1.49
C TYR A 78 32.88 -30.25 1.40
N LEU A 79 34.08 -30.49 0.88
CA LEU A 79 34.59 -31.85 0.64
C LEU A 79 35.69 -32.23 1.63
N CYS A 80 36.82 -31.52 1.61
CA CYS A 80 38.00 -31.99 2.32
C CYS A 80 38.93 -30.86 2.78
N LYS A 81 39.79 -31.22 3.73
CA LYS A 81 40.94 -30.44 4.18
C LYS A 81 42.18 -31.34 4.12
N GLY A 82 43.20 -30.96 3.38
CA GLY A 82 44.40 -31.77 3.17
C GLY A 82 44.09 -33.18 2.67
N MET A 83 43.13 -33.31 1.75
CA MET A 83 42.57 -34.57 1.24
C MET A 83 41.89 -35.47 2.29
N ASP A 84 41.66 -34.98 3.51
CA ASP A 84 40.81 -35.63 4.51
C ASP A 84 39.33 -35.23 4.29
N PHE A 85 38.51 -36.22 3.94
CA PHE A 85 37.07 -36.08 3.69
C PHE A 85 36.22 -36.21 4.96
N SER A 86 36.81 -36.20 6.16
CA SER A 86 36.08 -36.07 7.43
C SER A 86 35.25 -34.77 7.52
N LEU A 87 35.67 -33.73 6.78
CA LEU A 87 34.93 -32.50 6.61
C LEU A 87 33.57 -32.73 5.92
N GLU A 88 33.55 -33.51 4.83
CA GLU A 88 32.34 -33.92 4.14
C GLU A 88 31.34 -34.57 5.09
N GLN A 89 31.84 -35.50 5.91
CA GLN A 89 31.03 -36.23 6.89
C GLN A 89 30.47 -35.30 7.98
N SER A 90 31.22 -34.27 8.36
CA SER A 90 30.78 -33.28 9.35
C SER A 90 29.62 -32.42 8.82
N VAL A 91 29.70 -31.99 7.55
CA VAL A 91 28.62 -31.26 6.86
C VAL A 91 27.38 -32.15 6.68
N ALA A 92 27.55 -33.41 6.23
CA ALA A 92 26.44 -34.36 6.12
C ALA A 92 25.77 -34.62 7.48
N GLY A 93 26.57 -34.75 8.54
CA GLY A 93 26.09 -34.93 9.90
C GLY A 93 25.24 -33.74 10.38
N LEU A 94 25.67 -32.51 10.11
CA LEU A 94 24.89 -31.31 10.41
C LEU A 94 23.53 -31.35 9.70
N ILE A 95 23.52 -31.63 8.38
CA ILE A 95 22.28 -31.69 7.59
C ILE A 95 21.33 -32.74 8.17
N SER A 96 21.84 -33.94 8.46
CA SER A 96 21.07 -35.03 9.06
C SER A 96 20.48 -34.63 10.42
N ARG A 97 21.28 -34.04 11.32
CA ARG A 97 20.79 -33.59 12.64
C ARG A 97 19.70 -32.54 12.54
N VAL A 98 19.85 -31.54 11.67
CA VAL A 98 18.82 -30.50 11.45
C VAL A 98 17.55 -31.11 10.86
N MET A 99 17.68 -31.99 9.86
CA MET A 99 16.54 -32.70 9.27
C MET A 99 15.77 -33.53 10.32
N HIS A 100 16.49 -34.29 11.17
CA HIS A 100 15.88 -35.08 12.23
C HIS A 100 15.26 -34.21 13.33
N ALA A 101 15.89 -33.10 13.72
CA ALA A 101 15.33 -32.16 14.68
C ALA A 101 14.01 -31.54 14.19
N LEU A 102 13.85 -31.39 12.87
CA LEU A 102 12.61 -30.95 12.23
C LEU A 102 11.61 -32.10 11.96
N SER A 103 11.96 -33.33 12.34
CA SER A 103 11.18 -34.54 12.05
C SER A 103 10.88 -34.70 10.56
N LEU A 104 11.87 -34.45 9.69
CA LEU A 104 11.74 -34.57 8.24
C LEU A 104 12.44 -35.85 7.74
N SER A 105 12.02 -36.31 6.57
CA SER A 105 12.69 -37.35 5.79
C SER A 105 13.48 -36.75 4.62
N PRO A 106 14.41 -37.50 3.98
CA PRO A 106 15.14 -37.03 2.80
C PRO A 106 14.23 -36.62 1.62
N ASP A 107 13.00 -37.14 1.54
CA ASP A 107 11.98 -36.75 0.57
C ASP A 107 11.50 -35.30 0.71
N GLN A 108 11.66 -34.72 1.90
CA GLN A 108 11.22 -33.37 2.26
C GLN A 108 12.39 -32.36 2.29
N VAL A 109 13.49 -32.71 1.61
CA VAL A 109 14.71 -31.88 1.60
C VAL A 109 15.07 -31.50 0.17
N THR A 110 15.46 -30.24 -0.02
CA THR A 110 16.07 -29.74 -1.24
C THR A 110 17.50 -29.29 -0.99
N MET A 111 18.45 -29.86 -1.72
CA MET A 111 19.81 -29.36 -1.83
C MET A 111 19.84 -28.25 -2.88
N PHE A 112 20.34 -27.06 -2.51
CA PHE A 112 20.34 -25.89 -3.38
C PHE A 112 21.68 -25.17 -3.36
N GLY A 113 22.14 -24.79 -4.55
CA GLY A 113 23.29 -23.90 -4.67
C GLY A 113 23.63 -23.54 -6.11
N SER A 114 24.59 -22.62 -6.23
CA SER A 114 25.13 -22.17 -7.51
C SER A 114 26.65 -22.24 -7.52
N SER A 115 27.26 -22.46 -8.68
CA SER A 115 28.72 -22.56 -8.82
C SER A 115 29.25 -23.66 -7.88
N LYS A 116 30.22 -23.34 -7.01
CA LYS A 116 30.70 -24.23 -5.94
C LYS A 116 29.56 -24.86 -5.13
N GLY A 117 28.54 -24.07 -4.80
CA GLY A 117 27.36 -24.55 -4.07
C GLY A 117 26.48 -25.46 -4.90
N GLY A 118 26.47 -25.30 -6.24
CA GLY A 118 25.78 -26.19 -7.16
C GLY A 118 26.46 -27.56 -7.21
N SER A 119 27.80 -27.59 -7.23
CA SER A 119 28.57 -28.85 -7.13
C SER A 119 28.29 -29.57 -5.82
N ALA A 120 28.26 -28.83 -4.69
CA ALA A 120 27.93 -29.40 -3.40
C ALA A 120 26.48 -29.90 -3.35
N ALA A 121 25.52 -29.14 -3.90
CA ALA A 121 24.13 -29.57 -3.95
C ALA A 121 23.96 -30.90 -4.71
N LEU A 122 24.64 -31.07 -5.84
CA LEU A 122 24.68 -32.33 -6.56
C LEU A 122 25.35 -33.44 -5.74
N PHE A 123 26.55 -33.18 -5.22
CA PHE A 123 27.31 -34.18 -4.49
C PHE A 123 26.55 -34.71 -3.27
N TYR A 124 26.06 -33.82 -2.39
CA TYR A 124 25.34 -34.22 -1.20
C TYR A 124 23.99 -34.83 -1.52
N GLY A 125 23.27 -34.28 -2.51
CA GLY A 125 21.99 -34.81 -2.92
C GLY A 125 22.08 -36.23 -3.46
N LEU A 126 23.08 -36.50 -4.30
CA LEU A 126 23.29 -37.83 -4.90
C LEU A 126 23.87 -38.83 -3.89
N LYS A 127 24.90 -38.45 -3.13
CA LYS A 127 25.60 -39.37 -2.20
C LYS A 127 24.75 -39.74 -0.99
N TYR A 128 23.99 -38.80 -0.44
CA TYR A 128 23.24 -38.98 0.81
C TYR A 128 21.72 -39.17 0.60
N GLY A 129 21.26 -39.29 -0.64
CA GLY A 129 19.88 -39.71 -0.92
C GLY A 129 18.82 -38.63 -0.72
N PHE A 130 19.17 -37.34 -0.79
CA PHE A 130 18.17 -36.27 -0.70
C PHE A 130 17.37 -36.15 -1.99
N ARG A 131 16.05 -35.96 -1.86
CA ARG A 131 15.14 -36.14 -2.99
C ARG A 131 15.22 -35.05 -4.04
N ASN A 132 15.45 -33.80 -3.65
CA ASN A 132 15.40 -32.68 -4.57
C ASN A 132 16.76 -31.99 -4.65
N ILE A 133 17.24 -31.75 -5.87
CA ILE A 133 18.54 -31.14 -6.12
C ILE A 133 18.37 -30.01 -7.14
N VAL A 134 18.70 -28.79 -6.74
CA VAL A 134 18.67 -27.61 -7.62
C VAL A 134 20.09 -27.03 -7.68
N ALA A 135 20.75 -27.24 -8.81
CA ALA A 135 22.15 -26.86 -9.01
C ALA A 135 22.29 -25.93 -10.22
N SER A 136 22.72 -24.70 -9.97
CA SER A 136 23.02 -23.72 -11.03
C SER A 136 24.51 -23.68 -11.31
N VAL A 137 24.91 -23.78 -12.59
CA VAL A 137 26.29 -23.68 -13.09
C VAL A 137 27.34 -24.42 -12.25
N PRO A 138 27.11 -25.71 -11.89
CA PRO A 138 28.05 -26.44 -11.04
C PRO A 138 29.39 -26.70 -11.75
N GLN A 139 30.46 -26.80 -10.97
CA GLN A 139 31.75 -27.31 -11.44
C GLN A 139 31.88 -28.81 -11.18
N PHE A 140 32.01 -29.60 -12.24
CA PHE A 140 32.25 -31.04 -12.15
C PHE A 140 33.72 -31.38 -11.94
N ARG A 141 34.63 -30.65 -12.59
CA ARG A 141 36.08 -30.80 -12.42
C ARG A 141 36.56 -29.89 -11.29
N ILE A 142 36.26 -30.28 -10.06
CA ILE A 142 36.52 -29.49 -8.85
C ILE A 142 38.02 -29.27 -8.64
N GLY A 143 38.84 -30.30 -8.79
CA GLY A 143 40.28 -30.22 -8.62
C GLY A 143 40.93 -29.25 -9.61
N THR A 144 40.58 -29.39 -10.89
CA THR A 144 41.03 -28.47 -11.96
C THR A 144 40.60 -27.05 -11.64
N ARG A 145 39.33 -26.83 -11.28
CA ARG A 145 38.81 -25.48 -10.97
C ARG A 145 39.52 -24.85 -9.79
N VAL A 146 39.78 -25.61 -8.74
CA VAL A 146 40.49 -25.17 -7.53
C VAL A 146 41.92 -24.76 -7.87
N LYS A 147 42.64 -25.61 -8.63
CA LYS A 147 44.01 -25.33 -9.10
C LYS A 147 44.10 -24.05 -9.93
N GLU A 148 43.13 -23.81 -10.82
CA GLU A 148 43.16 -22.66 -11.75
C GLU A 148 42.80 -21.31 -11.12
N GLY A 149 42.01 -21.27 -10.06
CA GLY A 149 41.48 -19.96 -9.61
C GLY A 149 41.22 -19.79 -8.13
N ASN A 150 41.80 -20.62 -7.26
CA ASN A 150 41.78 -20.38 -5.82
C ASN A 150 43.01 -20.99 -5.09
N PRO A 151 44.13 -20.26 -5.00
CA PRO A 151 45.33 -20.73 -4.30
C PRO A 151 45.11 -21.06 -2.82
N ASP A 152 44.21 -20.35 -2.14
CA ASP A 152 43.87 -20.64 -0.75
C ASP A 152 43.11 -21.96 -0.62
N ALA A 153 42.17 -22.23 -1.53
CA ALA A 153 41.49 -23.52 -1.58
C ALA A 153 42.45 -24.65 -1.96
N VAL A 154 43.44 -24.42 -2.84
CA VAL A 154 44.49 -25.41 -3.11
C VAL A 154 45.22 -25.78 -1.81
N ARG A 155 45.71 -24.78 -1.07
CA ARG A 155 46.42 -24.99 0.20
C ARG A 155 45.56 -25.76 1.21
N VAL A 156 44.30 -25.38 1.39
CA VAL A 156 43.44 -25.98 2.41
C VAL A 156 42.92 -27.35 1.98
N MET A 157 42.46 -27.52 0.74
CA MET A 157 41.88 -28.79 0.26
C MET A 157 42.94 -29.84 -0.06
N MET A 158 44.01 -29.46 -0.75
CA MET A 158 44.99 -30.41 -1.29
C MET A 158 46.27 -30.47 -0.46
N GLY A 159 46.60 -29.42 0.29
CA GLY A 159 47.92 -29.21 0.88
C GLY A 159 48.95 -28.88 -0.22
N GLU A 160 49.26 -29.88 -1.04
CA GLU A 160 50.09 -29.77 -2.24
C GLU A 160 49.26 -30.06 -3.51
N ALA A 161 49.43 -29.23 -4.54
CA ALA A 161 48.70 -29.29 -5.81
C ALA A 161 49.22 -30.39 -6.76
N THR A 162 49.30 -31.64 -6.28
CA THR A 162 49.76 -32.76 -7.10
C THR A 162 48.71 -33.14 -8.16
N GLU A 163 49.17 -33.67 -9.30
CA GLU A 163 48.28 -34.19 -10.36
C GLU A 163 47.33 -35.28 -9.83
N GLN A 164 47.78 -36.07 -8.84
CA GLN A 164 46.96 -37.07 -8.18
C GLN A 164 45.80 -36.44 -7.40
N ASN A 165 46.08 -35.41 -6.58
CA ASN A 165 45.06 -34.73 -5.78
C ASN A 165 44.01 -34.05 -6.67
N VAL A 166 44.46 -33.42 -7.76
CA VAL A 166 43.59 -32.81 -8.76
C VAL A 166 42.66 -33.86 -9.39
N ARG A 167 43.20 -35.00 -9.82
CA ARG A 167 42.42 -36.08 -10.42
C ARG A 167 41.41 -36.68 -9.46
N ILE A 168 41.77 -36.89 -8.19
CA ILE A 168 40.85 -37.39 -7.17
C ILE A 168 39.66 -36.43 -7.03
N LEU A 169 39.91 -35.13 -6.86
CA LEU A 169 38.85 -34.14 -6.72
C LEU A 169 38.00 -33.96 -7.98
N ASP A 170 38.59 -34.09 -9.17
CA ASP A 170 37.87 -34.06 -10.44
C ASP A 170 36.96 -35.27 -10.66
N SER A 171 37.24 -36.40 -10.00
CA SER A 171 36.44 -37.62 -10.17
C SER A 171 35.23 -37.69 -9.23
N VAL A 172 35.29 -37.00 -8.08
CA VAL A 172 34.29 -37.04 -7.00
C VAL A 172 32.84 -36.92 -7.51
N LEU A 173 32.55 -35.91 -8.34
CA LEU A 173 31.20 -35.68 -8.84
C LEU A 173 30.87 -36.49 -10.10
N PRO A 174 31.72 -36.53 -11.14
CA PRO A 174 31.46 -37.36 -12.33
C PRO A 174 31.26 -38.85 -12.01
N ASP A 175 32.10 -39.44 -11.14
CA ASP A 175 31.99 -40.86 -10.77
C ASP A 175 30.69 -41.12 -10.02
N LEU A 176 30.29 -40.19 -9.14
CA LEU A 176 29.05 -40.30 -8.39
C LEU A 176 27.82 -40.29 -9.31
N VAL A 177 27.77 -39.36 -10.27
CA VAL A 177 26.68 -39.30 -11.26
C VAL A 177 26.70 -40.55 -12.15
N HIS A 178 27.87 -40.96 -12.63
CA HIS A 178 28.03 -42.12 -13.50
C HIS A 178 27.63 -43.44 -12.84
N SER A 179 27.88 -43.58 -11.53
CA SER A 179 27.45 -44.76 -10.75
C SER A 179 25.92 -44.92 -10.69
N GLY A 180 25.17 -43.85 -11.00
CA GLY A 180 23.73 -43.80 -10.86
C GLY A 180 23.28 -43.75 -9.41
N ALA A 181 24.04 -43.10 -8.53
CA ALA A 181 23.63 -42.86 -7.15
C ALA A 181 22.33 -42.05 -7.11
N ASN A 182 21.39 -42.44 -6.23
CA ASN A 182 20.11 -41.74 -6.04
C ASN A 182 19.33 -41.48 -7.35
N ARG A 183 19.09 -42.52 -8.16
CA ARG A 183 18.37 -42.42 -9.46
C ARG A 183 16.98 -41.79 -9.36
N SER A 184 16.32 -41.92 -8.21
CA SER A 184 15.00 -41.36 -7.92
C SER A 184 15.00 -39.86 -7.59
N ALA A 185 16.17 -39.22 -7.52
CA ALA A 185 16.28 -37.79 -7.26
C ALA A 185 15.61 -36.95 -8.36
N ASN A 186 14.97 -35.87 -7.95
CA ASN A 186 14.54 -34.79 -8.82
C ASN A 186 15.72 -33.83 -8.99
N ILE A 187 16.38 -33.89 -10.15
CA ILE A 187 17.60 -33.12 -10.44
C ILE A 187 17.24 -32.00 -11.40
N TYR A 188 17.53 -30.77 -11.01
CA TYR A 188 17.34 -29.57 -11.82
C TYR A 188 18.69 -28.87 -11.98
N LEU A 189 19.30 -29.11 -13.13
CA LEU A 189 20.57 -28.53 -13.52
C LEU A 189 20.30 -27.30 -14.39
N ILE A 190 20.86 -26.15 -14.02
CA ILE A 190 20.64 -24.88 -14.71
C ILE A 190 21.98 -24.36 -15.22
N SER A 191 22.06 -24.02 -16.51
CA SER A 191 23.30 -23.49 -17.11
C SER A 191 22.99 -22.57 -18.28
N SER A 192 24.04 -22.05 -18.93
CA SER A 192 23.96 -21.18 -20.10
C SER A 192 25.13 -21.47 -21.05
N PRO A 193 24.95 -21.40 -22.38
CA PRO A 193 26.06 -21.45 -23.35
C PRO A 193 27.02 -20.27 -23.19
N GLN A 194 26.51 -19.12 -22.75
CA GLN A 194 27.29 -17.90 -22.61
C GLN A 194 28.17 -17.90 -21.35
N ASP A 195 28.07 -18.93 -20.49
CA ASP A 195 28.98 -19.12 -19.36
C ASP A 195 30.34 -19.63 -19.86
N GLU A 196 31.43 -18.90 -19.57
CA GLU A 196 32.77 -19.32 -19.96
C GLU A 196 33.18 -20.70 -19.40
N GLN A 197 32.53 -21.16 -18.32
CA GLN A 197 32.79 -22.46 -17.71
C GLN A 197 31.96 -23.60 -18.32
N TYR A 198 30.93 -23.31 -19.11
CA TYR A 198 29.96 -24.32 -19.56
C TYR A 198 30.60 -25.49 -20.31
N ALA A 199 31.43 -25.19 -21.31
CA ALA A 199 32.04 -26.19 -22.18
C ALA A 199 32.99 -27.15 -21.44
N SER A 200 33.63 -26.70 -20.36
CA SER A 200 34.59 -27.51 -19.60
C SER A 200 33.97 -28.16 -18.36
N GLN A 201 32.99 -27.50 -17.73
CA GLN A 201 32.47 -27.90 -16.42
C GLN A 201 31.11 -28.57 -16.49
N VAL A 202 30.27 -28.32 -17.49
CA VAL A 202 28.88 -28.80 -17.50
C VAL A 202 28.61 -29.69 -18.71
N GLU A 203 28.83 -29.17 -19.92
CA GLU A 203 28.49 -29.84 -21.18
C GLU A 203 28.98 -31.29 -21.27
N PRO A 204 30.25 -31.62 -20.92
CA PRO A 204 30.76 -32.98 -21.05
C PRO A 204 30.05 -34.00 -20.14
N PHE A 205 29.41 -33.53 -19.06
CA PHE A 205 28.87 -34.37 -18.00
C PHE A 205 27.34 -34.53 -18.06
N ILE A 206 26.64 -33.74 -18.88
CA ILE A 206 25.17 -33.79 -18.99
C ILE A 206 24.68 -35.22 -19.31
N ARG A 207 25.39 -35.94 -20.19
CA ARG A 207 25.01 -37.31 -20.57
C ARG A 207 25.13 -38.32 -19.44
N LEU A 208 25.92 -38.03 -18.40
CA LEU A 208 26.06 -38.94 -17.25
C LEU A 208 24.77 -39.06 -16.45
N PHE A 209 23.85 -38.09 -16.55
CA PHE A 209 22.55 -38.16 -15.88
C PHE A 209 21.55 -39.11 -16.54
N GLN A 210 21.90 -39.73 -17.68
CA GLN A 210 21.07 -40.78 -18.27
C GLN A 210 20.75 -41.88 -17.26
N GLY A 211 19.47 -42.23 -17.14
CA GLY A 211 18.99 -43.23 -16.17
C GLY A 211 18.51 -42.67 -14.82
N HIS A 212 18.65 -41.36 -14.57
CA HIS A 212 17.93 -40.71 -13.47
C HIS A 212 16.47 -40.49 -13.88
N GLU A 213 15.54 -40.81 -12.97
CA GLU A 213 14.09 -40.83 -13.23
C GLU A 213 13.52 -39.44 -13.52
N ASN A 214 14.09 -38.40 -12.91
CA ASN A 214 13.66 -37.02 -13.10
C ASN A 214 14.85 -36.06 -13.20
N PHE A 215 15.65 -36.22 -14.25
CA PHE A 215 16.67 -35.24 -14.63
C PHE A 215 16.09 -34.16 -15.53
N ASN A 216 16.35 -32.90 -15.16
CA ASN A 216 15.90 -31.71 -15.87
C ASN A 216 17.09 -30.79 -16.10
N PHE A 217 17.20 -30.30 -17.34
CA PHE A 217 18.24 -29.35 -17.73
C PHE A 217 17.59 -28.07 -18.26
N VAL A 218 17.83 -26.96 -17.57
CA VAL A 218 17.36 -25.63 -17.97
C VAL A 218 18.53 -24.87 -18.57
N TYR A 219 18.38 -24.54 -19.85
CA TYR A 219 19.40 -23.87 -20.65
C TYR A 219 19.00 -22.41 -20.91
N ASN A 220 19.69 -21.48 -20.27
CA ASN A 220 19.39 -20.05 -20.40
C ASN A 220 20.26 -19.40 -21.47
N ASP A 221 19.62 -18.96 -22.55
CA ASP A 221 20.25 -18.38 -23.72
C ASP A 221 20.09 -16.85 -23.80
N SER A 222 19.79 -16.21 -22.67
CA SER A 222 19.63 -14.76 -22.57
C SER A 222 20.87 -14.06 -23.15
N PRO A 223 20.73 -13.13 -24.13
CA PRO A 223 21.85 -12.35 -24.65
C PRO A 223 22.48 -11.43 -23.59
N LEU A 224 21.78 -11.22 -22.47
CA LEU A 224 22.26 -10.44 -21.32
C LEU A 224 23.18 -11.24 -20.36
N ILE A 225 23.40 -12.53 -20.60
CA ILE A 225 24.40 -13.31 -19.87
C ILE A 225 25.75 -13.05 -20.54
N THR A 226 26.67 -12.45 -19.79
CA THR A 226 28.01 -12.07 -20.30
C THR A 226 29.16 -12.73 -19.54
N ASP A 227 28.86 -13.43 -18.45
CA ASP A 227 29.82 -14.05 -17.55
C ASP A 227 29.13 -15.09 -16.66
N HIS A 228 29.94 -15.96 -16.03
CA HIS A 228 29.49 -17.00 -15.10
C HIS A 228 28.55 -16.51 -13.99
N GLY A 229 28.82 -15.33 -13.42
CA GLY A 229 28.02 -14.76 -12.33
C GLY A 229 26.61 -14.39 -12.78
N LYS A 230 26.48 -13.84 -13.99
CA LYS A 230 25.19 -13.45 -14.57
C LYS A 230 24.26 -14.62 -14.85
N VAL A 231 24.77 -15.82 -15.12
CA VAL A 231 23.91 -17.01 -15.34
C VAL A 231 22.98 -17.23 -14.15
N THR A 232 23.53 -17.16 -12.94
CA THR A 232 22.77 -17.34 -11.69
C THR A 232 21.79 -16.20 -11.48
N LEU A 233 22.20 -14.95 -11.74
CA LEU A 233 21.32 -13.78 -11.59
C LEU A 233 20.13 -13.82 -12.54
N ARG A 234 20.36 -14.21 -13.80
CA ARG A 234 19.31 -14.29 -14.83
C ARG A 234 18.37 -15.46 -14.61
N ASN A 235 18.86 -16.55 -14.03
CA ASN A 235 18.03 -17.70 -13.64
C ASN A 235 17.38 -17.57 -12.25
N LEU A 236 17.56 -16.44 -11.55
CA LEU A 236 16.97 -16.24 -10.23
C LEU A 236 15.46 -16.50 -10.19
N PRO A 237 14.63 -15.96 -11.10
CA PRO A 237 13.19 -16.24 -11.10
C PRO A 237 12.88 -17.73 -11.28
N THR A 238 13.59 -18.40 -12.19
CA THR A 238 13.43 -19.84 -12.44
C THR A 238 13.77 -20.66 -11.20
N MET A 239 14.90 -20.38 -10.55
CA MET A 239 15.32 -21.06 -9.33
C MET A 239 14.33 -20.86 -8.18
N ILE A 240 13.87 -19.63 -7.95
CA ILE A 240 12.91 -19.33 -6.89
C ILE A 240 11.55 -19.98 -7.18
N GLY A 241 11.07 -19.92 -8.42
CA GLY A 241 9.84 -20.59 -8.83
C GLY A 241 9.90 -22.10 -8.61
N LEU A 242 11.01 -22.71 -9.02
CA LEU A 242 11.26 -24.14 -8.80
C LEU A 242 11.32 -24.49 -7.30
N LEU A 243 12.04 -23.71 -6.50
CA LEU A 243 12.08 -23.93 -5.04
C LEU A 243 10.68 -23.84 -4.42
N ASN A 244 9.84 -22.88 -4.83
CA ASN A 244 8.47 -22.80 -4.34
C ASN A 244 7.64 -24.05 -4.70
N LEU A 245 7.77 -24.56 -5.93
CA LEU A 245 7.10 -25.80 -6.33
C LEU A 245 7.54 -26.98 -5.47
N LEU A 246 8.85 -27.16 -5.30
CA LEU A 246 9.42 -28.25 -4.50
C LEU A 246 9.01 -28.19 -3.04
N VAL A 247 8.97 -26.99 -2.46
CA VAL A 247 8.54 -26.74 -1.07
C VAL A 247 7.06 -27.07 -0.85
N GLU A 248 6.23 -26.99 -1.89
CA GLU A 248 4.82 -27.40 -1.87
C GLU A 248 4.64 -28.88 -2.30
N GLY A 249 5.73 -29.64 -2.47
CA GLY A 249 5.70 -31.06 -2.86
C GLY A 249 5.47 -31.31 -4.35
N ILE A 250 5.48 -30.26 -5.17
CA ILE A 250 5.34 -30.35 -6.63
C ILE A 250 6.72 -30.55 -7.23
N SER A 251 6.93 -31.68 -7.93
CA SER A 251 8.20 -32.03 -8.57
C SER A 251 8.07 -32.00 -10.10
N PRO A 252 8.32 -30.86 -10.76
CA PRO A 252 8.19 -30.76 -12.21
C PRO A 252 9.10 -31.71 -12.98
N ARG A 253 8.64 -32.08 -14.19
CA ARG A 253 9.42 -32.81 -15.20
C ARG A 253 9.46 -31.98 -16.47
N PHE A 254 10.47 -31.13 -16.58
CA PHE A 254 10.73 -30.29 -17.75
C PHE A 254 11.46 -31.05 -18.85
N GLY A 255 12.30 -32.02 -18.50
CA GLY A 255 13.30 -32.58 -19.43
C GLY A 255 14.36 -31.54 -19.76
N MET A 256 14.71 -31.40 -21.04
CA MET A 256 15.66 -30.39 -21.52
C MET A 256 14.89 -29.19 -22.10
N VAL A 257 15.02 -28.03 -21.47
CA VAL A 257 14.28 -26.81 -21.86
C VAL A 257 15.22 -25.63 -22.05
N ARG A 258 14.83 -24.69 -22.92
CA ARG A 258 15.54 -23.43 -23.15
C ARG A 258 14.70 -22.25 -22.68
N ASN A 259 15.34 -21.25 -22.08
CA ASN A 259 14.74 -19.95 -21.73
C ASN A 259 15.72 -18.81 -22.05
N GLY A 260 15.35 -17.57 -21.70
CA GLY A 260 16.18 -16.39 -22.00
C GLY A 260 15.96 -15.82 -23.40
N TYR A 261 14.70 -15.75 -23.85
CA TYR A 261 14.32 -15.23 -25.17
C TYR A 261 14.16 -13.70 -25.18
N GLU A 262 14.97 -12.98 -24.40
CA GLU A 262 14.87 -11.53 -24.35
C GLU A 262 15.37 -10.86 -25.63
N GLU A 263 14.61 -9.89 -26.11
CA GLU A 263 14.94 -9.04 -27.25
C GLU A 263 15.12 -7.60 -26.75
N PRO A 264 16.31 -7.23 -26.20
CA PRO A 264 16.51 -5.91 -25.59
C PRO A 264 16.30 -4.75 -26.57
N GLU A 265 16.60 -4.97 -27.85
CA GLU A 265 16.47 -4.01 -28.94
C GLU A 265 15.13 -4.11 -29.69
N ARG A 266 14.15 -4.84 -29.14
CA ARG A 266 12.84 -4.96 -29.79
C ARG A 266 12.19 -3.59 -29.90
N ASP A 267 11.74 -3.27 -31.11
CA ASP A 267 10.97 -2.06 -31.36
C ASP A 267 9.65 -2.07 -30.55
N LYS A 268 9.44 -1.00 -29.77
CA LYS A 268 8.26 -0.80 -28.92
C LYS A 268 7.32 0.28 -29.49
N SER A 269 7.66 0.90 -30.62
CA SER A 269 6.91 2.02 -31.21
C SER A 269 5.42 1.70 -31.41
N ALA A 270 5.10 0.48 -31.85
CA ALA A 270 3.71 0.06 -32.09
C ALA A 270 2.86 0.00 -30.81
N ILE A 271 3.38 -0.55 -29.71
CA ILE A 271 2.65 -0.60 -28.43
C ILE A 271 2.60 0.78 -27.79
N GLU A 272 3.66 1.58 -27.92
CA GLU A 272 3.70 2.97 -27.44
C GLU A 272 2.64 3.82 -28.16
N ALA A 273 2.53 3.70 -29.49
CA ALA A 273 1.50 4.37 -30.29
C ALA A 273 0.09 3.92 -29.89
N TYR A 274 -0.14 2.62 -29.70
CA TYR A 274 -1.43 2.10 -29.25
C TYR A 274 -1.83 2.65 -27.88
N LEU A 275 -0.89 2.65 -26.92
CA LEU A 275 -1.15 3.17 -25.57
C LEU A 275 -1.41 4.68 -25.59
N ALA A 276 -0.69 5.45 -26.41
CA ALA A 276 -0.92 6.88 -26.58
C ALA A 276 -2.31 7.18 -27.18
N GLN A 277 -2.71 6.42 -28.20
CA GLN A 277 -4.01 6.62 -28.88
C GLN A 277 -5.21 6.20 -28.01
N THR A 278 -5.05 5.16 -27.20
CA THR A 278 -6.16 4.60 -26.41
C THR A 278 -6.23 5.13 -24.98
N SER A 279 -5.20 5.84 -24.51
CA SER A 279 -5.22 6.43 -23.18
C SER A 279 -6.19 7.61 -23.12
N LEU A 280 -7.16 7.53 -22.20
CA LEU A 280 -7.99 8.68 -21.86
C LEU A 280 -7.16 9.81 -21.24
N VAL A 281 -6.09 9.45 -20.51
CA VAL A 281 -5.17 10.40 -19.88
C VAL A 281 -4.00 10.64 -20.82
N GLN A 282 -3.89 11.87 -21.31
CA GLN A 282 -2.85 12.30 -22.22
C GLN A 282 -1.60 12.74 -21.43
N SER A 283 -0.43 12.55 -22.03
CA SER A 283 0.84 12.98 -21.43
C SER A 283 0.87 14.50 -21.27
N SER A 284 1.68 15.01 -20.34
CA SER A 284 1.81 16.47 -20.15
C SER A 284 2.38 17.22 -21.35
N GLU A 285 3.05 16.52 -22.28
CA GLU A 285 3.53 17.09 -23.55
C GLU A 285 2.39 17.28 -24.56
N ALA A 286 1.48 16.30 -24.65
CA ALA A 286 0.34 16.36 -25.56
C ALA A 286 -0.82 17.20 -24.99
N PHE A 287 -1.07 17.14 -23.68
CA PHE A 287 -2.09 17.91 -22.99
C PHE A 287 -1.56 18.44 -21.64
N PRO A 288 -1.12 19.72 -21.60
CA PRO A 288 -0.50 20.32 -20.42
C PRO A 288 -1.41 20.27 -19.18
N LYS A 289 -0.82 19.95 -18.04
CA LYS A 289 -1.52 19.92 -16.74
C LYS A 289 -2.16 21.28 -16.42
N PRO A 290 -3.31 21.31 -15.74
CA PRO A 290 -3.85 22.56 -15.20
C PRO A 290 -2.88 23.12 -14.15
N VAL A 291 -2.57 24.41 -14.30
CA VAL A 291 -1.78 25.19 -13.34
C VAL A 291 -2.74 25.83 -12.36
N VAL A 292 -2.49 25.68 -11.06
CA VAL A 292 -3.26 26.35 -10.01
C VAL A 292 -2.46 27.56 -9.52
N LEU A 293 -3.05 28.75 -9.65
CA LEU A 293 -2.46 30.02 -9.23
C LEU A 293 -2.85 30.37 -7.80
N SER A 294 -4.09 30.03 -7.40
CA SER A 294 -4.55 30.18 -6.02
C SER A 294 -5.45 28.99 -5.67
N PRO A 295 -5.39 28.45 -4.43
CA PRO A 295 -4.36 28.71 -3.43
C PRO A 295 -2.98 28.20 -3.89
N ALA A 296 -1.90 28.87 -3.46
CA ALA A 296 -0.55 28.39 -3.72
C ALA A 296 -0.25 27.13 -2.88
N PRO A 297 0.74 26.31 -3.25
CA PRO A 297 1.09 25.12 -2.48
C PRO A 297 1.43 25.46 -1.02
N GLU A 298 0.80 24.74 -0.09
CA GLU A 298 0.91 24.89 1.37
C GLU A 298 0.40 26.24 1.93
N ASP A 299 -0.38 27.00 1.15
CA ASP A 299 -0.98 28.25 1.62
C ASP A 299 -1.93 28.05 2.80
N ARG A 300 -2.04 29.09 3.64
CA ARG A 300 -3.02 29.18 4.72
C ARG A 300 -4.08 30.22 4.34
N VAL A 301 -5.28 29.76 3.98
CA VAL A 301 -6.35 30.61 3.46
C VAL A 301 -7.61 30.53 4.34
N PRO A 302 -8.34 31.64 4.56
CA PRO A 302 -9.58 31.61 5.32
C PRO A 302 -10.60 30.64 4.72
N ALA A 303 -11.24 29.82 5.55
CA ALA A 303 -12.10 28.73 5.11
C ALA A 303 -13.27 29.16 4.19
N ASN A 304 -13.76 30.39 4.32
CA ASN A 304 -14.87 30.96 3.54
C ASN A 304 -14.43 31.65 2.24
N THR A 305 -13.13 31.89 2.03
CA THR A 305 -12.63 32.66 0.88
C THR A 305 -11.79 31.81 -0.09
N VAL A 306 -11.71 30.49 0.12
CA VAL A 306 -10.93 29.60 -0.73
C VAL A 306 -11.54 29.52 -2.12
N ARG A 307 -10.89 30.19 -3.08
CA ARG A 307 -11.23 30.18 -4.50
C ARG A 307 -10.05 29.59 -5.25
N PHE A 308 -10.31 28.51 -6.00
CA PHE A 308 -9.30 27.95 -6.88
C PHE A 308 -9.29 28.73 -8.19
N THR A 309 -8.13 29.27 -8.58
CA THR A 309 -7.94 29.94 -9.87
C THR A 309 -6.73 29.35 -10.57
N GLY A 310 -6.73 29.41 -11.90
CA GLY A 310 -5.63 28.84 -12.65
C GLY A 310 -5.78 28.91 -14.15
N THR A 311 -4.90 28.20 -14.84
CA THR A 311 -4.93 28.05 -16.31
C THR A 311 -4.92 26.57 -16.71
N ALA A 312 -5.56 26.25 -17.83
CA ALA A 312 -5.65 24.91 -18.41
C ALA A 312 -5.83 25.03 -19.93
N LEU A 313 -4.73 25.20 -20.66
CA LEU A 313 -4.78 25.40 -22.12
C LEU A 313 -5.32 24.16 -22.83
N GLY A 314 -6.26 24.36 -23.77
CA GLY A 314 -6.88 23.27 -24.55
C GLY A 314 -7.98 22.49 -23.81
N ALA A 315 -8.23 22.80 -22.54
CA ALA A 315 -9.31 22.18 -21.77
C ALA A 315 -10.64 22.94 -21.92
N VAL A 316 -11.75 22.23 -21.74
CA VAL A 316 -13.10 22.81 -21.61
C VAL A 316 -13.59 22.81 -20.16
N ARG A 317 -13.00 21.96 -19.30
CA ARG A 317 -13.34 21.88 -17.88
C ARG A 317 -12.15 21.46 -17.02
N VAL A 318 -12.13 21.90 -15.76
CA VAL A 318 -11.27 21.36 -14.70
C VAL A 318 -12.15 20.71 -13.65
N SER A 319 -11.81 19.50 -13.22
CA SER A 319 -12.61 18.74 -12.25
C SER A 319 -11.78 18.42 -11.01
N PHE A 320 -12.40 18.47 -9.81
CA PHE A 320 -11.72 18.45 -8.51
C PHE A 320 -12.15 17.25 -7.65
N TRP A 321 -11.19 16.59 -7.00
CA TRP A 321 -11.37 15.48 -6.06
C TRP A 321 -10.62 15.74 -4.78
N GLN A 322 -11.18 15.24 -3.69
CA GLN A 322 -10.50 15.16 -2.40
C GLN A 322 -10.94 13.87 -1.73
N ASP A 323 -9.99 13.11 -1.17
CA ASP A 323 -10.24 11.84 -0.48
C ASP A 323 -11.04 10.83 -1.34
N GLY A 324 -10.75 10.81 -2.65
CA GLY A 324 -11.43 9.94 -3.62
C GLY A 324 -12.84 10.38 -4.03
N LYS A 325 -13.37 11.47 -3.46
CA LYS A 325 -14.71 11.99 -3.78
C LYS A 325 -14.64 13.18 -4.72
N HIS A 326 -15.47 13.17 -5.77
CA HIS A 326 -15.66 14.32 -6.65
C HIS A 326 -16.26 15.49 -5.85
N LYS A 327 -15.65 16.66 -5.97
CA LYS A 327 -16.06 17.89 -5.28
C LYS A 327 -16.76 18.88 -6.18
N GLY A 328 -16.51 18.82 -7.48
CA GLY A 328 -17.10 19.70 -8.47
C GLY A 328 -16.20 19.89 -9.68
N SER A 329 -16.68 20.69 -10.62
CA SER A 329 -15.95 21.07 -11.83
C SER A 329 -16.15 22.55 -12.13
N ALA A 330 -15.15 23.18 -12.76
CA ALA A 330 -15.23 24.52 -13.29
C ALA A 330 -15.08 24.49 -14.82
N PRO A 331 -15.86 25.30 -15.57
CA PRO A 331 -15.62 25.51 -16.99
C PRO A 331 -14.29 26.27 -17.19
N VAL A 332 -13.63 26.00 -18.31
CA VAL A 332 -12.42 26.71 -18.74
C VAL A 332 -12.79 27.69 -19.83
N ALA A 333 -12.36 28.94 -19.70
CA ALA A 333 -12.58 29.99 -20.69
C ALA A 333 -11.67 29.79 -21.92
N ALA A 334 -11.96 30.48 -23.02
CA ALA A 334 -11.23 30.34 -24.28
C ALA A 334 -9.73 30.73 -24.17
N ASP A 335 -9.38 31.60 -23.23
CA ASP A 335 -7.99 31.98 -22.90
C ASP A 335 -7.28 30.95 -21.99
N GLY A 336 -7.97 29.87 -21.62
CA GLY A 336 -7.50 28.83 -20.73
C GLY A 336 -7.68 29.14 -19.25
N THR A 337 -8.22 30.30 -18.87
CA THR A 337 -8.44 30.64 -17.45
C THR A 337 -9.64 29.90 -16.88
N TRP A 338 -9.59 29.57 -15.60
CA TRP A 338 -10.70 28.93 -14.90
C TRP A 338 -10.76 29.36 -13.44
N VAL A 339 -11.97 29.33 -12.89
CA VAL A 339 -12.25 29.69 -11.50
C VAL A 339 -13.22 28.67 -10.92
N TRP A 340 -12.88 28.10 -9.77
CA TRP A 340 -13.73 27.19 -9.02
C TRP A 340 -13.89 27.66 -7.58
N GLU A 341 -15.14 27.77 -7.15
CA GLU A 341 -15.51 28.10 -5.77
C GLU A 341 -16.60 27.15 -5.27
N ARG A 342 -16.59 26.86 -3.97
CA ARG A 342 -17.59 26.01 -3.32
C ARG A 342 -18.67 26.88 -2.70
N SER A 343 -19.92 26.40 -2.74
CA SER A 343 -21.03 27.04 -2.04
C SER A 343 -20.96 26.90 -0.52
N SER A 344 -20.23 25.92 -0.02
CA SER A 344 -19.98 25.72 1.42
C SER A 344 -18.51 25.94 1.74
N PRO A 345 -18.19 26.62 2.88
CA PRO A 345 -16.82 26.81 3.31
C PRO A 345 -16.05 25.49 3.50
N TRP A 346 -14.73 25.59 3.42
CA TRP A 346 -13.85 24.44 3.68
C TRP A 346 -13.80 24.12 5.18
N PRO A 347 -13.83 22.83 5.58
CA PRO A 347 -13.55 22.47 6.97
C PRO A 347 -12.19 23.01 7.42
N LYS A 348 -12.01 23.33 8.71
CA LYS A 348 -10.70 23.76 9.21
C LYS A 348 -9.69 22.62 9.11
N GLY A 349 -8.49 22.90 8.62
CA GLY A 349 -7.38 21.94 8.56
C GLY A 349 -6.73 21.80 7.19
N ARG A 350 -5.83 20.82 7.08
CA ARG A 350 -5.05 20.52 5.86
C ARG A 350 -5.93 19.78 4.85
N HIS A 351 -5.92 20.26 3.61
CA HIS A 351 -6.64 19.67 2.48
C HIS A 351 -5.68 19.29 1.37
N VAL A 352 -5.89 18.10 0.78
CA VAL A 352 -5.16 17.61 -0.39
C VAL A 352 -6.15 17.44 -1.53
N VAL A 353 -6.16 18.40 -2.45
CA VAL A 353 -7.08 18.44 -3.59
C VAL A 353 -6.35 17.99 -4.84
N ARG A 354 -6.94 17.04 -5.56
CA ARG A 354 -6.45 16.58 -6.87
C ARG A 354 -7.38 17.05 -7.95
N LEU A 355 -6.83 17.61 -9.03
CA LEU A 355 -7.60 18.07 -10.17
C LEU A 355 -7.01 17.55 -11.49
N PHE A 356 -7.84 17.52 -12.53
CA PHE A 356 -7.41 17.35 -13.91
C PHE A 356 -8.27 18.23 -14.81
N ALA A 357 -7.73 18.56 -15.98
CA ALA A 357 -8.49 19.22 -17.03
C ALA A 357 -8.96 18.21 -18.07
N ALA A 358 -10.11 18.45 -18.69
CA ALA A 358 -10.61 17.65 -19.80
C ALA A 358 -10.92 18.52 -21.01
N ASP A 359 -10.61 18.03 -22.21
CA ASP A 359 -10.88 18.70 -23.48
C ASP A 359 -12.29 18.37 -24.02
N ALA A 360 -12.61 18.89 -25.20
CA ALA A 360 -13.91 18.66 -25.86
C ALA A 360 -14.14 17.20 -26.28
N ASN A 361 -13.06 16.43 -26.47
CA ASN A 361 -13.11 15.00 -26.81
C ASN A 361 -13.08 14.11 -25.55
N ASN A 362 -13.16 14.73 -24.36
CA ASN A 362 -13.09 14.10 -23.04
C ASN A 362 -11.74 13.44 -22.71
N TYR A 363 -10.68 13.72 -23.48
CA TYR A 363 -9.32 13.43 -23.05
C TYR A 363 -9.01 14.22 -21.78
N GLN A 364 -8.18 13.64 -20.91
CA GLN A 364 -7.87 14.16 -19.60
C GLN A 364 -6.38 14.45 -19.50
N THR A 365 -6.02 15.51 -18.76
CA THR A 365 -4.63 15.70 -18.34
C THR A 365 -4.27 14.68 -17.26
N GLU A 366 -2.97 14.48 -17.05
CA GLU A 366 -2.47 13.99 -15.78
C GLU A 366 -2.99 14.83 -14.60
N ARG A 367 -2.97 14.26 -13.39
CA ARG A 367 -3.50 14.90 -12.18
C ARG A 367 -2.51 15.94 -11.63
N THR A 368 -3.02 17.10 -11.25
CA THR A 368 -2.31 18.09 -10.42
C THR A 368 -2.81 17.96 -8.98
N GLU A 369 -1.88 17.94 -8.02
CA GLU A 369 -2.20 17.94 -6.59
C GLU A 369 -1.88 19.30 -5.99
N VAL A 370 -2.81 19.85 -5.22
CA VAL A 370 -2.67 21.09 -4.47
C VAL A 370 -2.96 20.80 -3.02
N VAL A 371 -2.03 21.22 -2.16
CA VAL A 371 -2.20 21.16 -0.71
C VAL A 371 -2.36 22.58 -0.20
N PHE A 372 -3.32 22.80 0.68
CA PHE A 372 -3.48 24.06 1.41
C PHE A 372 -4.09 23.78 2.79
N THR A 373 -4.04 24.76 3.69
CA THR A 373 -4.65 24.69 5.01
C THR A 373 -5.75 25.74 5.12
N ALA A 374 -6.98 25.28 5.31
CA ALA A 374 -8.10 26.16 5.63
C ALA A 374 -8.01 26.58 7.11
N VAL A 375 -7.91 27.90 7.35
CA VAL A 375 -7.88 28.49 8.70
C VAL A 375 -9.24 29.09 9.06
N GLU A 376 -9.35 29.69 10.24
CA GLU A 376 -10.57 30.39 10.71
C GLU A 376 -11.13 31.31 9.62
N HIS A 377 -12.46 31.47 9.59
CA HIS A 377 -13.10 32.43 8.68
C HIS A 377 -12.51 33.82 8.87
N ALA A 378 -12.27 34.51 7.76
CA ALA A 378 -11.99 35.93 7.83
C ALA A 378 -13.31 36.62 8.21
N SER A 379 -13.40 37.08 9.44
CA SER A 379 -14.33 38.12 9.84
C SER A 379 -13.77 39.44 9.32
N GLU A 380 -14.48 40.13 8.43
CA GLU A 380 -14.08 41.49 8.03
C GLU A 380 -13.97 42.36 9.29
N PRO A 381 -12.83 43.03 9.54
CA PRO A 381 -12.79 44.06 10.56
C PRO A 381 -13.64 45.24 10.08
N LEU A 382 -14.69 45.57 10.84
CA LEU A 382 -15.39 46.85 10.69
C LEU A 382 -14.34 47.98 10.76
N PRO A 383 -14.41 49.01 9.90
CA PRO A 383 -13.41 50.06 9.85
C PRO A 383 -13.23 50.74 11.22
N GLU A 384 -11.98 50.96 11.61
CA GLU A 384 -11.60 51.66 12.85
C GLU A 384 -12.29 53.03 12.94
N TYR A 385 -13.14 53.17 13.95
CA TYR A 385 -13.75 54.43 14.32
C TYR A 385 -12.67 55.36 14.93
N VAL A 386 -12.28 56.41 14.20
CA VAL A 386 -11.52 57.54 14.75
C VAL A 386 -12.49 58.46 15.50
N PRO A 387 -12.35 58.68 16.83
CA PRO A 387 -13.27 59.54 17.55
C PRO A 387 -12.95 61.02 17.27
N ALA A 388 -13.91 61.72 16.66
CA ALA A 388 -13.99 63.18 16.71
C ALA A 388 -14.61 63.62 18.07
N PRO A 389 -14.27 64.80 18.61
CA PRO A 389 -14.56 65.16 20.00
C PRO A 389 -16.06 65.27 20.29
N ALA A 390 -16.43 64.84 21.50
CA ALA A 390 -17.79 64.55 21.93
C ALA A 390 -18.79 65.72 21.79
N PRO A 391 -19.98 65.45 21.24
CA PRO A 391 -21.22 66.10 21.63
C PRO A 391 -21.95 65.29 22.73
N LEU A 392 -22.61 66.01 23.63
CA LEU A 392 -23.31 65.57 24.84
C LEU A 392 -24.28 64.38 24.65
N PRO A 393 -24.58 63.61 25.73
CA PRO A 393 -25.33 62.36 25.66
C PRO A 393 -26.78 62.59 25.26
N ARG A 394 -27.27 61.80 24.29
CA ARG A 394 -28.71 61.64 24.02
C ARG A 394 -29.17 60.36 24.73
N PRO A 395 -30.27 60.37 25.49
CA PRO A 395 -30.77 59.18 26.17
C PRO A 395 -31.18 58.10 25.15
N ALA A 396 -30.84 56.84 25.44
CA ALA A 396 -31.37 55.68 24.73
C ALA A 396 -32.89 55.64 24.94
N GLN A 397 -33.67 55.54 23.86
CA GLN A 397 -35.09 55.24 23.97
C GLN A 397 -35.24 53.74 24.32
N PRO A 398 -36.00 53.37 25.35
CA PRO A 398 -36.22 51.96 25.68
C PRO A 398 -37.06 51.28 24.58
N LEU A 399 -36.68 50.06 24.20
CA LEU A 399 -37.50 49.19 23.36
C LEU A 399 -38.85 48.94 24.03
N ALA A 400 -39.93 49.16 23.28
CA ALA A 400 -41.29 48.88 23.72
C ALA A 400 -41.87 47.74 22.89
N LEU A 401 -42.31 46.68 23.58
CA LEU A 401 -43.08 45.57 23.00
C LEU A 401 -44.56 45.80 23.30
N SER A 402 -45.41 45.70 22.28
CA SER A 402 -46.87 45.72 22.42
C SER A 402 -47.43 44.47 21.76
N VAL A 403 -48.23 43.70 22.50
CA VAL A 403 -48.94 42.51 22.00
C VAL A 403 -50.40 42.91 21.75
N THR A 404 -50.87 42.76 20.52
CA THR A 404 -52.21 43.15 20.08
C THR A 404 -53.15 41.96 19.93
N ALA A 405 -52.61 40.74 19.78
CA ALA A 405 -53.38 39.51 19.80
C ALA A 405 -52.55 38.37 20.42
N PRO A 406 -53.15 37.50 21.25
CA PRO A 406 -54.42 37.71 21.93
C PRO A 406 -54.34 38.90 22.89
N VAL A 407 -55.46 39.56 23.13
CA VAL A 407 -55.56 40.59 24.18
C VAL A 407 -55.53 39.89 25.55
N ALA A 408 -54.97 40.53 26.57
CA ALA A 408 -54.93 39.97 27.92
C ALA A 408 -56.33 39.50 28.38
N HIS A 409 -56.40 38.25 28.85
CA HIS A 409 -57.59 37.51 29.29
C HIS A 409 -58.60 37.18 28.18
N GLN A 410 -58.22 37.28 26.91
CA GLN A 410 -59.08 36.86 25.81
C GLN A 410 -59.26 35.33 25.79
N GLN A 411 -60.48 34.89 25.52
CA GLN A 411 -60.75 33.49 25.17
C GLN A 411 -60.47 33.27 23.68
N VAL A 412 -59.57 32.33 23.37
CA VAL A 412 -59.17 32.02 22.00
C VAL A 412 -59.62 30.60 21.67
N GLN A 413 -60.24 30.41 20.50
CA GLN A 413 -60.67 29.08 20.07
C GLN A 413 -59.48 28.24 19.61
N GLY A 414 -59.32 27.04 20.18
CA GLY A 414 -58.27 26.09 19.77
C GLY A 414 -58.50 25.51 18.37
N PRO A 415 -57.47 24.96 17.69
CA PRO A 415 -56.20 24.50 18.25
C PRO A 415 -54.98 25.40 18.01
N ALA A 416 -55.01 26.41 17.13
CA ALA A 416 -53.82 27.22 16.81
C ALA A 416 -53.93 28.63 17.41
N VAL A 417 -53.25 28.88 18.53
CA VAL A 417 -53.12 30.23 19.10
C VAL A 417 -51.91 30.92 18.50
N GLY A 418 -52.16 32.03 17.81
CA GLY A 418 -51.13 32.92 17.26
C GLY A 418 -51.04 34.22 18.06
N PHE A 419 -49.84 34.77 18.14
CA PHE A 419 -49.53 36.04 18.77
C PHE A 419 -49.17 37.07 17.70
N ALA A 420 -49.62 38.30 17.86
CA ALA A 420 -49.26 39.41 16.98
C ALA A 420 -49.07 40.69 17.78
N GLY A 421 -48.25 41.59 17.25
CA GLY A 421 -47.96 42.85 17.92
C GLY A 421 -47.00 43.76 17.16
N TYR A 422 -46.52 44.77 17.88
CA TYR A 422 -45.57 45.76 17.39
C TYR A 422 -44.38 45.89 18.35
N ALA A 423 -43.16 45.90 17.80
CA ALA A 423 -41.92 46.15 18.51
C ALA A 423 -40.95 46.96 17.63
N PRO A 424 -41.22 48.27 17.38
CA PRO A 424 -40.37 49.09 16.54
C PRO A 424 -38.94 49.17 17.06
N GLY A 425 -37.96 48.87 16.20
CA GLY A 425 -36.54 48.84 16.56
C GLY A 425 -36.01 47.51 17.09
N ALA A 426 -36.88 46.53 17.35
CA ALA A 426 -36.47 45.16 17.62
C ALA A 426 -36.21 44.39 16.33
N VAL A 427 -35.37 43.36 16.38
CA VAL A 427 -35.15 42.40 15.28
C VAL A 427 -35.86 41.08 15.51
N ARG A 428 -36.16 40.73 16.77
CA ARG A 428 -36.92 39.52 17.13
C ARG A 428 -37.73 39.69 18.41
N VAL A 429 -38.72 38.82 18.59
CA VAL A 429 -39.48 38.65 19.84
C VAL A 429 -39.36 37.19 20.30
N ASP A 430 -38.99 37.01 21.56
CA ASP A 430 -38.83 35.70 22.21
C ASP A 430 -40.01 35.44 23.16
N PHE A 431 -40.54 34.21 23.19
CA PHE A 431 -41.72 33.81 23.98
C PHE A 431 -41.37 32.72 25.00
N GLN A 432 -41.95 32.80 26.19
CA GLN A 432 -41.83 31.78 27.25
C GLN A 432 -43.13 31.61 28.05
N GLU A 433 -43.30 30.46 28.69
CA GLU A 433 -44.35 30.22 29.69
C GLU A 433 -43.74 29.50 30.89
N GLY A 434 -43.92 30.04 32.11
CA GLY A 434 -43.33 29.46 33.34
C GLY A 434 -41.79 29.36 33.31
N GLY A 435 -41.12 30.23 32.54
CA GLY A 435 -39.67 30.22 32.34
C GLY A 435 -39.13 29.22 31.31
N VAL A 436 -40.00 28.46 30.63
CA VAL A 436 -39.62 27.56 29.53
C VAL A 436 -39.81 28.30 28.20
N THR A 437 -38.77 28.35 27.38
CA THR A 437 -38.82 28.97 26.04
C THR A 437 -39.79 28.22 25.13
N LEU A 438 -40.75 28.95 24.58
CA LEU A 438 -41.74 28.45 23.64
C LEU A 438 -41.28 28.60 22.18
N GLY A 439 -40.63 29.72 21.86
CA GLY A 439 -40.18 30.00 20.51
C GLY A 439 -39.74 31.45 20.32
N THR A 440 -39.44 31.80 19.08
CA THR A 440 -39.02 33.14 18.66
C THR A 440 -39.63 33.46 17.30
N CYS A 441 -39.86 34.75 17.03
CA CYS A 441 -40.23 35.23 15.71
C CYS A 441 -39.44 36.50 15.34
N ASP A 442 -39.16 36.65 14.05
CA ASP A 442 -38.52 37.85 13.53
C ASP A 442 -39.50 39.03 13.48
N VAL A 443 -39.00 40.23 13.78
CA VAL A 443 -39.74 41.48 13.64
C VAL A 443 -39.49 42.05 12.24
N ARG A 444 -40.57 42.40 11.54
CA ARG A 444 -40.48 42.98 10.19
C ARG A 444 -39.94 44.41 10.26
N ALA A 445 -39.47 44.93 9.13
CA ALA A 445 -38.89 46.27 9.04
C ALA A 445 -39.86 47.40 9.44
N ASP A 446 -41.18 47.16 9.41
CA ASP A 446 -42.22 48.09 9.88
C ASP A 446 -42.51 47.98 11.39
N GLY A 447 -41.79 47.12 12.11
CA GLY A 447 -41.95 46.86 13.53
C GLY A 447 -43.06 45.84 13.85
N SER A 448 -43.79 45.32 12.86
CA SER A 448 -44.81 44.30 13.08
C SER A 448 -44.21 42.91 13.22
N TRP A 449 -44.83 42.06 14.06
CA TRP A 449 -44.45 40.67 14.19
C TRP A 449 -45.68 39.79 14.37
N VAL A 450 -45.56 38.54 13.93
CA VAL A 450 -46.57 37.50 14.09
C VAL A 450 -45.84 36.21 14.41
N TRP A 451 -46.28 35.55 15.47
CA TRP A 451 -45.77 34.25 15.90
C TRP A 451 -46.92 33.25 15.94
N GLU A 452 -46.76 32.14 15.24
CA GLU A 452 -47.63 30.98 15.37
C GLU A 452 -46.89 29.92 16.16
N SER A 453 -47.51 29.43 17.22
CA SER A 453 -46.96 28.35 18.04
C SER A 453 -46.68 27.09 17.23
N GLY A 454 -47.53 26.76 16.25
CA GLY A 454 -47.35 25.56 15.43
C GLY A 454 -47.69 24.24 16.15
N TRP A 455 -48.21 24.32 17.38
CA TRP A 455 -48.77 23.20 18.13
C TRP A 455 -50.17 23.52 18.64
N ALA A 456 -50.90 22.48 19.05
CA ALA A 456 -52.20 22.63 19.68
C ALA A 456 -52.04 23.01 21.17
N TRP A 457 -52.66 24.12 21.59
CA TRP A 457 -52.70 24.51 23.01
C TRP A 457 -53.72 23.65 23.76
N ASN A 458 -53.38 23.24 24.98
CA ASN A 458 -54.32 22.54 25.86
C ASN A 458 -55.46 23.49 26.25
N GLU A 459 -56.60 22.94 26.67
CA GLU A 459 -57.71 23.74 27.19
C GLU A 459 -57.37 24.26 28.59
N GLY A 460 -57.67 25.53 28.86
CA GLY A 460 -57.39 26.18 30.14
C GLY A 460 -56.65 27.52 30.02
N ASP A 461 -56.28 28.06 31.17
CA ASP A 461 -55.57 29.34 31.28
C ASP A 461 -54.07 29.17 31.01
N HIS A 462 -53.55 30.08 30.18
CA HIS A 462 -52.15 30.15 29.79
C HIS A 462 -51.58 31.52 30.11
N PHE A 463 -50.29 31.56 30.46
CA PHE A 463 -49.57 32.77 30.83
C PHE A 463 -48.27 32.87 30.05
N VAL A 464 -48.34 33.48 28.87
CA VAL A 464 -47.19 33.64 27.99
C VAL A 464 -46.53 34.99 28.24
N GLU A 465 -45.22 35.00 28.41
CA GLU A 465 -44.41 36.20 28.52
C GLU A 465 -43.60 36.38 27.23
N ALA A 466 -43.54 37.62 26.73
CA ALA A 466 -42.81 37.97 25.53
C ALA A 466 -41.81 39.11 25.80
N ILE A 467 -40.67 39.08 25.09
CA ILE A 467 -39.61 40.10 25.16
C ILE A 467 -39.09 40.44 23.76
N ALA A 468 -38.90 41.72 23.47
CA ALA A 468 -38.34 42.17 22.20
C ALA A 468 -36.85 42.47 22.35
N VAL A 469 -36.04 42.06 21.35
CA VAL A 469 -34.58 42.22 21.35
C VAL A 469 -34.13 42.92 20.07
N ASP A 470 -33.28 43.95 20.19
CA ASP A 470 -32.70 44.66 19.05
C ASP A 470 -31.43 43.99 18.47
N ALA A 471 -30.92 44.52 17.36
CA ALA A 471 -29.74 44.00 16.68
C ALA A 471 -28.45 44.04 17.52
N VAL A 472 -28.42 44.84 18.59
CA VAL A 472 -27.27 45.06 19.48
C VAL A 472 -27.43 44.30 20.81
N GLY A 473 -28.57 43.63 21.02
CA GLY A 473 -28.86 42.81 22.18
C GLY A 473 -29.55 43.54 23.34
N ASN A 474 -30.03 44.77 23.15
CA ASN A 474 -30.88 45.41 24.16
C ASN A 474 -32.26 44.75 24.15
N ALA A 475 -32.85 44.57 25.33
CA ALA A 475 -34.12 43.91 25.50
C ALA A 475 -35.17 44.85 26.13
N SER A 476 -36.44 44.70 25.73
CA SER A 476 -37.57 45.34 26.40
C SER A 476 -37.83 44.71 27.77
N PRO A 477 -38.65 45.31 28.64
CA PRO A 477 -39.27 44.57 29.74
C PRO A 477 -40.10 43.39 29.21
N TRP A 478 -40.25 42.34 30.03
CA TRP A 478 -41.17 41.24 29.75
C TRP A 478 -42.62 41.73 29.78
N THR A 479 -43.38 41.33 28.76
CA THR A 479 -44.82 41.62 28.65
C THR A 479 -45.60 40.33 28.80
N ALA A 480 -46.43 40.26 29.84
CA ALA A 480 -47.29 39.12 30.10
C ALA A 480 -48.60 39.19 29.31
N VAL A 481 -48.98 38.06 28.72
CA VAL A 481 -50.16 37.89 27.89
C VAL A 481 -50.93 36.68 28.43
N PRO A 482 -51.75 36.86 29.48
CA PRO A 482 -52.66 35.81 29.92
C PRO A 482 -53.76 35.59 28.88
N PHE A 483 -54.13 34.35 28.58
CA PHE A 483 -55.29 34.03 27.74
C PHE A 483 -55.88 32.67 28.13
N THR A 484 -57.12 32.39 27.74
CA THR A 484 -57.76 31.09 27.98
C THR A 484 -58.02 30.38 26.65
N SER A 485 -57.50 29.17 26.50
CA SER A 485 -57.79 28.31 25.35
C SER A 485 -59.06 27.52 25.60
N VAL A 486 -60.04 27.56 24.68
CA VAL A 486 -61.31 26.83 24.76
C VAL A 486 -61.53 25.91 23.56
N ASN A 487 -62.00 24.68 23.79
CA ASN A 487 -62.38 23.73 22.74
C ASN A 487 -63.82 24.01 22.29
N GLY A 488 -64.00 24.48 21.06
CA GLY A 488 -65.35 24.59 20.49
C GLY A 488 -65.86 23.21 20.06
N TYR A 489 -67.02 22.76 20.55
CA TYR A 489 -68.10 22.16 19.72
C TYR A 489 -69.34 21.77 20.54
N THR A 490 -70.54 22.05 19.99
CA THR A 490 -71.75 21.19 19.83
C THR A 490 -73.02 22.06 19.62
N VAL A 491 -74.04 21.83 18.76
CA VAL A 491 -74.47 20.88 17.67
C VAL A 491 -75.67 21.57 16.87
N PRO A 492 -76.57 20.92 16.07
CA PRO A 492 -76.50 20.10 14.84
C PRO A 492 -77.42 20.60 13.67
N THR A 493 -77.43 19.80 12.59
CA THR A 493 -78.51 19.42 11.65
C THR A 493 -78.63 20.04 10.24
N GLN A 494 -78.56 19.08 9.30
CA GLN A 494 -79.36 18.85 8.09
C GLN A 494 -78.73 19.06 6.71
N GLN A 495 -78.74 17.92 6.00
CA GLN A 495 -79.01 17.69 4.58
C GLN A 495 -77.98 18.15 3.53
N GLY A 496 -77.59 17.18 2.71
CA GLY A 496 -77.32 17.44 1.30
C GLY A 496 -76.16 16.66 0.71
N ASN A 497 -76.45 15.46 0.21
CA ASN A 497 -75.64 14.69 -0.72
C ASN A 497 -74.98 15.54 -1.82
N TYR A 498 -73.74 15.24 -2.23
CA TYR A 498 -73.47 14.35 -3.37
C TYR A 498 -72.00 14.40 -3.87
N PHE A 499 -71.56 13.20 -4.26
CA PHE A 499 -70.61 12.82 -5.30
C PHE A 499 -69.11 13.19 -5.22
N ASN A 500 -68.38 12.10 -4.98
CA ASN A 500 -67.09 11.67 -5.48
C ASN A 500 -66.88 11.92 -7.00
N SER A 501 -65.68 12.38 -7.41
CA SER A 501 -64.98 11.83 -8.57
C SER A 501 -63.52 12.28 -8.65
N ARG A 502 -62.62 11.30 -8.51
CA ARG A 502 -61.33 11.13 -9.21
C ARG A 502 -60.81 12.31 -10.04
N TYR A 503 -59.61 12.78 -9.70
CA TYR A 503 -58.42 12.68 -10.55
C TYR A 503 -57.18 12.49 -9.66
#